data_AF-A0A7L2NJ98-F1
#
_entry.id   AF-A0A7L2NJ98-F1
#
_cell.length_a   1.000
_cell.length_b   1.000
_cell.length_c   1.000
_cell.angle_alpha   90.00
_cell.angle_beta   90.00
_cell.angle_gamma   90.00
#
_symmetry.space_group_name_H-M   'P 1'
#
loop_
_entity.id
_entity.type
_entity.pdbx_description
1 polymer ?
#
loop_
_entity_poly.entity_id
_entity_poly.type
_entity_poly.pdbx_seq_one_letter_code
_entity_poly.pdbx_strand_id
1 'polypeptide(L)'
;MERLRVDAQALEEYAEYRRIVGDDDGGKLFTPEEYEEYKRKVVPARLQNRLYVSWRSPTGMDCKLVGPETLCFCTHRYKQHKTDYEVLPEERPIRVPCRVKGCPCQSYQFVPLNGTRPIRCRCKHFADQHSAAPGFPCNSCSKCSGFHSSFTCACGQPAYAHETVVETKEERLAQGKPVGQDVPYAAMGGLTGFSSLAEGYMRLDDSGIGAPSAEVLEAPITSMDHPFLKVFQGPSSSAQTMSQIAGSSSATGQVSHGKQSEADDMAYFEKRYQERLKMEKAAKRKERNPVPSKKP
;
A
#
# COMPACT_ATOMS: atom_id res chain seq x y z
N MET A 1 -4.32 18.37 38.45
CA MET A 1 -3.98 17.17 37.65
C MET A 1 -2.63 16.67 38.12
N GLU A 2 -2.63 15.62 38.93
CA GLU A 2 -1.41 14.93 39.32
C GLU A 2 -0.84 14.25 38.08
N ARG A 3 0.37 14.63 37.66
CA ARG A 3 1.05 13.99 36.53
C ARG A 3 1.63 12.68 37.03
N LEU A 4 1.02 11.55 36.68
CA LEU A 4 1.60 10.23 36.89
C LEU A 4 2.97 10.20 36.20
N ARG A 5 4.04 10.10 37.01
CA ARG A 5 5.40 9.85 36.51
C ARG A 5 5.51 8.35 36.23
N VAL A 6 5.28 7.98 34.98
CA VAL A 6 5.50 6.60 34.53
C VAL A 6 6.94 6.50 34.02
N ASP A 7 7.63 5.43 34.41
CA ASP A 7 8.97 5.14 33.91
C ASP A 7 8.91 4.84 32.39
N ALA A 8 9.83 5.42 31.64
CA ALA A 8 9.92 5.23 30.20
C ALA A 8 10.20 3.76 29.84
N GLN A 9 10.99 3.05 30.67
CA GLN A 9 11.32 1.64 30.44
C GLN A 9 10.08 0.74 30.54
N ALA A 10 9.27 0.93 31.59
CA ALA A 10 8.02 0.17 31.76
C ALA A 10 7.02 0.40 30.62
N LEU A 11 6.98 1.62 30.05
CA LEU A 11 6.15 1.91 28.88
C LEU A 11 6.63 1.18 27.62
N GLU A 12 7.95 1.09 27.44
CA GLU A 12 8.56 0.40 26.30
C GLU A 12 8.36 -1.11 26.38
N GLU A 13 8.57 -1.71 27.57
CA GLU A 13 8.30 -3.13 27.84
C GLU A 13 6.83 -3.48 27.60
N TYR A 14 5.90 -2.65 28.08
CA TYR A 14 4.48 -2.86 27.84
C TYR A 14 4.11 -2.70 26.36
N ALA A 15 4.76 -1.76 25.64
CA ALA A 15 4.55 -1.59 24.22
C ALA A 15 5.06 -2.82 23.43
N GLU A 16 6.20 -3.39 23.81
CA GLU A 16 6.72 -4.63 23.22
C GLU A 16 5.78 -5.81 23.51
N TYR A 17 5.36 -5.97 24.77
CA TYR A 17 4.37 -6.97 25.18
C TYR A 17 3.12 -6.87 24.30
N ARG A 18 2.57 -5.67 24.12
CA ARG A 18 1.37 -5.46 23.31
C ARG A 18 1.59 -5.76 21.82
N ARG A 19 2.80 -5.56 21.28
CA ARG A 19 3.13 -5.90 19.88
C ARG A 19 3.29 -7.41 19.67
N ILE A 20 3.84 -8.12 20.65
CA ILE A 20 4.06 -9.56 20.58
C ILE A 20 2.76 -10.32 20.93
N VAL A 21 2.08 -9.96 22.01
CA VAL A 21 0.87 -10.66 22.46
C VAL A 21 -0.38 -10.21 21.70
N GLY A 22 -0.44 -8.95 21.26
CA GLY A 22 -1.61 -8.42 20.56
C GLY A 22 -2.86 -8.42 21.44
N ASP A 23 -3.87 -9.19 21.03
CA ASP A 23 -5.14 -9.36 21.77
C ASP A 23 -5.29 -10.82 22.30
N ASP A 24 -4.21 -11.61 22.34
CA ASP A 24 -4.23 -13.02 22.75
C ASP A 24 -4.39 -13.23 24.26
N ASP A 25 -4.15 -12.19 25.03
CA ASP A 25 -4.24 -12.17 26.48
C ASP A 25 -5.69 -12.21 27.01
N GLY A 26 -6.68 -12.10 26.11
CA GLY A 26 -8.10 -12.13 26.47
C GLY A 26 -8.50 -11.02 27.44
N GLY A 27 -7.71 -9.95 27.50
CA GLY A 27 -7.91 -8.83 28.44
C GLY A 27 -7.29 -9.02 29.83
N LYS A 28 -6.52 -10.08 30.07
CA LYS A 28 -5.75 -10.27 31.32
C LYS A 28 -4.26 -10.36 31.01
N LEU A 29 -3.47 -9.46 31.59
CA LEU A 29 -2.02 -9.45 31.40
C LEU A 29 -1.40 -10.78 31.85
N PHE A 30 -0.52 -11.33 31.03
CA PHE A 30 0.26 -12.50 31.40
C PHE A 30 1.22 -12.16 32.54
N THR A 31 1.48 -13.16 33.36
CA THR A 31 2.61 -13.14 34.28
C THR A 31 3.93 -13.15 33.48
N PRO A 32 5.05 -12.70 34.08
CA PRO A 32 6.35 -12.72 33.40
C PRO A 32 6.74 -14.12 32.88
N GLU A 33 6.47 -15.16 33.67
CA GLU A 33 6.76 -16.56 33.30
C GLU A 33 5.91 -17.01 32.10
N GLU A 34 4.60 -16.78 32.13
CA GLU A 34 3.69 -17.09 31.01
C GLU A 34 4.07 -16.33 29.73
N TYR A 35 4.52 -15.07 29.86
CA TYR A 35 4.97 -14.26 28.73
C TYR A 35 6.25 -14.83 28.08
N GLU A 36 7.21 -15.28 28.88
CA GLU A 36 8.44 -15.89 28.37
C GLU A 36 8.16 -17.22 27.66
N GLU A 37 7.30 -18.06 28.22
CA GLU A 37 6.86 -19.30 27.58
C GLU A 37 6.12 -19.02 26.26
N TYR A 38 5.23 -18.03 26.27
CA TYR A 38 4.53 -17.58 25.07
C TYR A 38 5.53 -17.13 23.99
N LYS A 39 6.48 -16.24 24.32
CA LYS A 39 7.54 -15.81 23.39
C LYS A 39 8.31 -16.98 22.80
N ARG A 40 8.74 -17.93 23.63
CA ARG A 40 9.50 -19.12 23.19
C ARG A 40 8.72 -19.94 22.17
N LYS A 41 7.39 -20.00 22.29
CA LYS A 41 6.52 -20.70 21.34
C LYS A 41 6.25 -19.89 20.07
N VAL A 42 5.82 -18.63 20.20
CA VAL A 42 5.28 -17.87 19.05
C VAL A 42 6.35 -17.19 18.20
N VAL A 43 7.47 -16.77 18.80
CA VAL A 43 8.49 -16.02 18.06
C VAL A 43 9.08 -16.84 16.91
N PRO A 44 9.54 -18.10 17.12
CA PRO A 44 10.06 -18.91 16.04
C PRO A 44 9.00 -19.20 14.96
N ALA A 45 7.78 -19.53 15.39
CA ALA A 45 6.68 -19.82 14.48
C ALA A 45 6.32 -18.63 13.60
N ARG A 46 6.30 -17.41 14.15
CA ARG A 46 6.01 -16.18 13.39
C ARG A 46 7.14 -15.77 12.46
N LEU A 47 8.39 -16.00 12.82
CA LEU A 47 9.52 -15.71 11.93
C LEU A 47 9.50 -16.62 10.70
N GLN A 48 9.11 -17.88 10.87
CA GLN A 48 9.05 -18.85 9.77
C GLN A 48 7.75 -18.74 8.95
N ASN A 49 6.60 -18.73 9.62
CA ASN A 49 5.27 -18.88 9.00
C ASN A 49 4.52 -17.55 8.87
N ARG A 50 5.25 -16.43 8.77
CA ARG A 50 4.63 -15.12 8.58
C ARG A 50 3.80 -15.07 7.30
N LEU A 51 2.55 -14.63 7.42
CA LEU A 51 1.66 -14.36 6.29
C LEU A 51 1.75 -12.91 5.84
N TYR A 52 1.97 -12.72 4.54
CA TYR A 52 1.95 -11.44 3.85
C TYR A 52 0.58 -11.24 3.20
N VAL A 53 -0.12 -10.20 3.61
CA VAL A 53 -1.47 -9.93 3.10
C VAL A 53 -1.48 -8.61 2.36
N SER A 54 -1.91 -8.64 1.10
CA SER A 54 -2.03 -7.46 0.25
C SER A 54 -3.39 -7.42 -0.45
N TRP A 55 -3.83 -6.20 -0.76
CA TRP A 55 -4.95 -5.96 -1.64
C TRP A 55 -4.40 -5.56 -3.01
N ARG A 56 -4.53 -6.49 -3.95
CA ARG A 56 -3.80 -6.49 -5.22
C ARG A 56 -4.69 -6.09 -6.37
N SER A 57 -4.20 -5.21 -7.24
CA SER A 57 -4.85 -4.85 -8.49
C SER A 57 -4.64 -5.94 -9.54
N PRO A 58 -5.48 -6.01 -10.59
CA PRO A 58 -5.25 -6.93 -11.70
C PRO A 58 -3.94 -6.66 -12.46
N THR A 59 -3.30 -5.52 -12.24
CA THR A 59 -1.97 -5.19 -12.81
C THR A 59 -0.81 -5.76 -11.98
N GLY A 60 -1.08 -6.47 -10.88
CA GLY A 60 -0.08 -7.08 -10.00
C GLY A 60 0.42 -6.18 -8.85
N MET A 61 0.04 -4.90 -8.86
CA MET A 61 0.41 -3.91 -7.83
C MET A 61 -0.34 -4.19 -6.53
N ASP A 62 0.37 -4.18 -5.40
CA ASP A 62 -0.25 -4.24 -4.08
C ASP A 62 -0.72 -2.83 -3.69
N CYS A 63 -1.94 -2.46 -4.09
CA CYS A 63 -2.55 -1.16 -3.81
C CYS A 63 -2.63 -0.83 -2.31
N LYS A 64 -2.87 -1.84 -1.46
CA LYS A 64 -2.82 -1.70 -0.01
C LYS A 64 -2.11 -2.88 0.64
N LEU A 65 -1.18 -2.61 1.54
CA LEU A 65 -0.62 -3.63 2.43
C LEU A 65 -1.40 -3.66 3.74
N VAL A 66 -1.82 -4.85 4.13
CA VAL A 66 -2.66 -5.11 5.31
C VAL A 66 -1.76 -5.16 6.54
N GLY A 67 -2.17 -4.49 7.60
CA GLY A 67 -1.47 -4.44 8.88
C GLY A 67 -2.35 -4.93 10.03
N PRO A 68 -1.85 -4.96 11.26
CA PRO A 68 -2.59 -5.50 12.41
C PRO A 68 -3.91 -4.75 12.68
N GLU A 69 -3.92 -3.45 12.39
CA GLU A 69 -5.02 -2.53 12.65
C GLU A 69 -5.99 -2.36 11.48
N THR A 70 -5.67 -2.92 10.31
CA THR A 70 -6.55 -2.78 9.15
C THR A 70 -7.79 -3.65 9.29
N LEU A 71 -8.95 -3.05 8.97
CA LEU A 71 -10.25 -3.69 9.12
C LEU A 71 -10.48 -4.74 8.03
N CYS A 72 -11.12 -5.83 8.43
CA CYS A 72 -11.71 -6.82 7.55
C CYS A 72 -13.14 -6.38 7.15
N PHE A 73 -13.71 -7.03 6.14
CA PHE A 73 -15.12 -6.96 5.79
C PHE A 73 -16.05 -7.17 6.99
N CYS A 74 -15.68 -8.07 7.91
CA CYS A 74 -16.44 -8.34 9.12
C CYS A 74 -16.29 -7.27 10.22
N THR A 75 -15.72 -6.11 9.89
CA THR A 75 -15.42 -4.95 10.76
C THR A 75 -14.44 -5.19 11.91
N HIS A 76 -13.88 -6.39 12.02
CA HIS A 76 -12.82 -6.73 12.96
C HIS A 76 -11.43 -6.49 12.37
N ARG A 77 -10.43 -6.27 13.23
CA ARG A 77 -9.05 -5.99 12.84
C ARG A 77 -8.34 -7.27 12.38
N TYR A 78 -7.32 -7.13 11.54
CA TYR A 78 -6.52 -8.26 11.07
C TYR A 78 -5.88 -9.04 12.23
N LYS A 79 -5.42 -8.36 13.30
CA LYS A 79 -4.92 -9.03 14.53
C LYS A 79 -5.93 -9.93 15.25
N GLN A 80 -7.22 -9.73 15.00
CA GLN A 80 -8.30 -10.55 15.56
C GLN A 80 -8.64 -11.78 14.69
N HIS A 81 -7.88 -12.01 13.62
CA HIS A 81 -8.00 -13.18 12.76
C HIS A 81 -6.87 -14.19 13.08
N LYS A 82 -7.07 -15.45 12.70
CA LYS A 82 -6.07 -16.52 12.86
C LYS A 82 -4.94 -16.32 11.84
N THR A 83 -3.89 -15.62 12.27
CA THR A 83 -2.70 -15.32 11.47
C THR A 83 -1.53 -16.26 11.77
N ASP A 84 -1.49 -16.82 12.99
CA ASP A 84 -0.47 -17.77 13.40
C ASP A 84 -0.85 -19.21 13.02
N TYR A 85 0.01 -19.85 12.24
CA TYR A 85 -0.10 -21.25 11.83
C TYR A 85 1.17 -22.01 12.24
N GLU A 86 1.01 -23.18 12.87
CA GLU A 86 2.14 -24.07 13.18
C GLU A 86 2.65 -24.76 11.91
N VAL A 87 1.73 -25.19 11.04
CA VAL A 87 2.01 -25.67 9.68
C VAL A 87 1.15 -24.87 8.71
N LEU A 88 1.77 -24.31 7.68
CA LEU A 88 1.07 -23.52 6.67
C LEU A 88 0.19 -24.44 5.81
N PRO A 89 -1.08 -24.08 5.56
CA PRO A 89 -1.94 -24.84 4.66
C PRO A 89 -1.38 -24.87 3.24
N GLU A 90 -1.37 -26.04 2.62
CA GLU A 90 -0.98 -26.21 1.21
C GLU A 90 -2.08 -25.72 0.24
N GLU A 91 -3.35 -25.82 0.66
CA GLU A 91 -4.48 -25.37 -0.13
C GLU A 91 -4.55 -23.84 -0.24
N ARG A 92 -4.59 -23.34 -1.47
CA ARG A 92 -4.75 -21.92 -1.79
C ARG A 92 -6.21 -21.58 -2.13
N PRO A 93 -6.74 -20.43 -1.68
CA PRO A 93 -6.13 -19.39 -0.84
C PRO A 93 -6.05 -19.77 0.66
N ILE A 94 -5.02 -19.28 1.36
CA ILE A 94 -4.87 -19.49 2.81
C ILE A 94 -6.03 -18.79 3.54
N ARG A 95 -6.87 -19.58 4.21
CA ARG A 95 -8.01 -19.06 4.96
C ARG A 95 -7.51 -18.43 6.25
N VAL A 96 -7.93 -17.19 6.53
CA VAL A 96 -7.61 -16.48 7.78
C VAL A 96 -8.92 -16.15 8.50
N PRO A 97 -9.51 -17.09 9.25
CA PRO A 97 -10.81 -16.90 9.90
C PRO A 97 -10.74 -15.93 11.08
N CYS A 98 -11.86 -15.27 11.39
CA CYS A 98 -11.97 -14.37 12.53
C CYS A 98 -12.07 -15.16 13.86
N ARG A 99 -11.38 -14.71 14.90
CA ARG A 99 -11.40 -15.34 16.25
C ARG A 99 -12.45 -14.73 17.19
N VAL A 100 -13.09 -13.64 16.78
CA VAL A 100 -14.12 -12.99 17.59
C VAL A 100 -15.35 -13.89 17.70
N LYS A 101 -15.80 -14.11 18.95
CA LYS A 101 -16.92 -15.00 19.27
C LYS A 101 -18.17 -14.59 18.49
N GLY A 102 -18.75 -15.54 17.73
CA GLY A 102 -19.98 -15.32 16.96
C GLY A 102 -19.79 -14.66 15.59
N CYS A 103 -18.56 -14.40 15.13
CA CYS A 103 -18.30 -13.87 13.80
C CYS A 103 -18.31 -15.00 12.74
N PRO A 104 -19.12 -14.93 11.66
CA PRO A 104 -19.16 -15.96 10.62
C PRO A 104 -18.05 -15.84 9.55
N CYS A 105 -17.08 -14.96 9.76
CA CYS A 105 -16.01 -14.66 8.81
C CYS A 105 -15.00 -15.82 8.69
N GLN A 106 -14.91 -16.42 7.51
CA GLN A 106 -14.02 -17.56 7.24
C GLN A 106 -12.64 -17.16 6.71
N SER A 107 -12.54 -15.99 6.07
CA SER A 107 -11.31 -15.50 5.46
C SER A 107 -11.24 -13.98 5.54
N TYR A 108 -10.06 -13.46 5.86
CA TYR A 108 -9.82 -12.02 5.87
C TYR A 108 -10.03 -11.44 4.46
N GLN A 109 -10.87 -10.41 4.36
CA GLN A 109 -11.15 -9.69 3.13
C GLN A 109 -11.02 -8.20 3.39
N PHE A 110 -10.16 -7.51 2.66
CA PHE A 110 -10.01 -6.06 2.77
C PHE A 110 -11.11 -5.34 1.99
N VAL A 111 -11.62 -4.25 2.57
CA VAL A 111 -12.56 -3.32 1.92
C VAL A 111 -11.95 -1.92 1.97
N PRO A 112 -11.73 -1.26 0.82
CA PRO A 112 -11.17 0.08 0.82
C PRO A 112 -12.17 1.10 1.39
N LEU A 113 -11.62 2.20 1.92
CA LEU A 113 -12.38 3.36 2.37
C LEU A 113 -12.09 4.53 1.44
N ASN A 114 -13.07 5.40 1.23
CA ASN A 114 -12.85 6.67 0.54
C ASN A 114 -12.54 7.74 1.59
N GLY A 115 -11.26 7.83 1.97
CA GLY A 115 -10.85 8.60 3.15
C GLY A 115 -11.46 8.01 4.42
N THR A 116 -12.31 8.77 5.10
CA THR A 116 -13.05 8.32 6.29
C THR A 116 -14.40 7.69 5.97
N ARG A 117 -14.83 7.69 4.70
CA ARG A 117 -16.18 7.29 4.29
C ARG A 117 -16.18 5.84 3.79
N PRO A 118 -17.04 4.96 4.34
CA PRO A 118 -17.24 3.63 3.80
C PRO A 118 -17.75 3.69 2.35
N ILE A 119 -17.25 2.79 1.51
CA ILE A 119 -17.71 2.66 0.13
C ILE A 119 -19.06 1.93 0.08
N ARG A 120 -19.81 2.16 -0.98
CA ARG A 120 -21.12 1.53 -1.21
C ARG A 120 -20.99 0.37 -2.19
N CYS A 121 -21.81 -0.64 -1.98
CA CYS A 121 -22.09 -1.68 -2.96
C CYS A 121 -22.95 -1.12 -4.11
N ARG A 122 -23.04 -1.84 -5.23
CA ARG A 122 -23.98 -1.57 -6.33
C ARG A 122 -25.44 -1.48 -5.87
N CYS A 123 -25.79 -2.18 -4.79
CA CYS A 123 -27.11 -2.09 -4.15
C CYS A 123 -27.32 -0.82 -3.30
N LYS A 124 -26.35 0.11 -3.29
CA LYS A 124 -26.31 1.39 -2.53
C LYS A 124 -26.15 1.27 -1.01
N HIS A 125 -26.19 0.06 -0.47
CA HIS A 125 -25.88 -0.25 0.92
C HIS A 125 -24.38 -0.27 1.18
N PHE A 126 -24.00 -0.05 2.44
CA PHE A 126 -22.61 -0.06 2.89
C PHE A 126 -22.12 -1.50 3.17
N ALA A 127 -20.80 -1.67 3.35
CA ALA A 127 -20.20 -2.99 3.58
C ALA A 127 -20.68 -3.66 4.89
N ASP A 128 -20.92 -2.88 5.94
CA ASP A 128 -21.47 -3.31 7.23
C ASP A 128 -22.91 -3.86 7.14
N GLN A 129 -23.67 -3.46 6.11
CA GLN A 129 -25.03 -3.95 5.83
C GLN A 129 -25.05 -5.28 5.05
N HIS A 130 -23.88 -5.88 4.83
CA HIS A 130 -23.72 -7.20 4.22
C HIS A 130 -23.21 -8.19 5.25
N SER A 131 -23.62 -9.44 5.13
CA SER A 131 -23.14 -10.50 6.01
C SER A 131 -21.67 -10.82 5.72
N ALA A 132 -20.89 -11.12 6.75
CA ALA A 132 -19.51 -11.60 6.61
C ALA A 132 -19.42 -13.09 6.22
N ALA A 133 -20.57 -13.74 5.99
CA ALA A 133 -20.61 -15.09 5.44
C ALA A 133 -20.07 -15.14 4.00
N PRO A 134 -19.57 -16.31 3.53
CA PRO A 134 -19.10 -16.46 2.16
C PRO A 134 -20.11 -15.94 1.14
N GLY A 135 -19.62 -15.19 0.14
CA GLY A 135 -20.45 -14.53 -0.87
C GLY A 135 -20.90 -13.12 -0.49
N PHE A 136 -20.83 -12.73 0.79
CA PHE A 136 -21.16 -11.39 1.28
C PHE A 136 -22.57 -10.88 0.87
N PRO A 137 -23.65 -11.63 1.13
CA PRO A 137 -25.00 -11.24 0.75
C PRO A 137 -25.45 -9.98 1.51
N CYS A 138 -26.26 -9.15 0.86
CA CYS A 138 -26.82 -7.97 1.51
C CYS A 138 -27.98 -8.36 2.42
N ASN A 139 -27.98 -7.87 3.67
CA ASN A 139 -29.07 -8.11 4.60
C ASN A 139 -30.27 -7.17 4.37
N SER A 140 -30.03 -6.04 3.71
CA SER A 140 -31.05 -5.00 3.48
C SER A 140 -31.81 -5.18 2.16
N CYS A 141 -31.32 -5.98 1.21
CA CYS A 141 -32.01 -6.21 -0.06
C CYS A 141 -31.84 -7.65 -0.57
N SER A 142 -32.90 -8.18 -1.18
CA SER A 142 -32.96 -9.58 -1.64
C SER A 142 -32.26 -9.86 -2.97
N LYS A 143 -31.93 -8.82 -3.75
CA LYS A 143 -31.35 -8.97 -5.10
C LYS A 143 -29.81 -8.93 -5.12
N CYS A 144 -29.17 -8.61 -4.00
CA CYS A 144 -27.72 -8.46 -3.91
C CYS A 144 -27.11 -9.70 -3.29
N SER A 145 -26.55 -10.57 -4.13
CA SER A 145 -25.88 -11.81 -3.71
C SER A 145 -24.46 -11.58 -3.18
N GLY A 146 -23.83 -10.44 -3.49
CA GLY A 146 -22.47 -10.15 -3.03
C GLY A 146 -22.07 -8.69 -3.08
N PHE A 147 -21.11 -8.34 -2.23
CA PHE A 147 -20.58 -6.98 -2.15
C PHE A 147 -19.71 -6.64 -3.36
N HIS A 148 -20.21 -5.75 -4.20
CA HIS A 148 -19.48 -5.22 -5.35
C HIS A 148 -19.52 -3.70 -5.34
N SER A 149 -18.38 -3.04 -5.11
CA SER A 149 -18.29 -1.58 -5.16
C SER A 149 -17.66 -1.11 -6.46
N SER A 150 -18.27 -0.13 -7.12
CA SER A 150 -17.68 0.58 -8.27
C SER A 150 -16.73 1.71 -7.88
N PHE A 151 -16.28 1.74 -6.62
CA PHE A 151 -15.24 2.67 -6.17
C PHE A 151 -13.96 2.46 -6.98
N THR A 152 -13.38 3.55 -7.48
CA THR A 152 -12.12 3.51 -8.24
C THR A 152 -10.95 3.68 -7.27
N CYS A 153 -10.06 2.69 -7.23
CA CYS A 153 -8.81 2.79 -6.49
C CYS A 153 -7.89 3.84 -7.13
N ALA A 154 -6.94 4.39 -6.36
CA ALA A 154 -5.92 5.31 -6.87
C ALA A 154 -5.06 4.72 -8.00
N CYS A 155 -4.97 3.39 -8.13
CA CYS A 155 -4.33 2.73 -9.28
C CYS A 155 -5.16 2.80 -10.57
N GLY A 156 -6.35 3.41 -10.54
CA GLY A 156 -7.26 3.55 -11.69
C GLY A 156 -8.21 2.36 -11.91
N GLN A 157 -8.01 1.24 -11.21
CA GLN A 157 -8.86 0.05 -11.32
C GLN A 157 -10.01 0.07 -10.29
N PRO A 158 -11.18 -0.51 -10.59
CA PRO A 158 -12.28 -0.56 -9.65
C PRO A 158 -12.00 -1.54 -8.49
N ALA A 159 -12.59 -1.27 -7.32
CA ALA A 159 -12.34 -2.03 -6.10
C ALA A 159 -12.72 -3.52 -6.22
N TYR A 160 -13.78 -3.84 -6.97
CA TYR A 160 -14.18 -5.23 -7.18
C TYR A 160 -13.20 -6.05 -8.03
N ALA A 161 -12.33 -5.41 -8.81
CA ALA A 161 -11.31 -6.09 -9.61
C ALA A 161 -10.07 -6.43 -8.78
N HIS A 162 -9.99 -5.92 -7.56
CA HIS A 162 -8.90 -6.24 -6.66
C HIS A 162 -9.24 -7.45 -5.81
N GLU A 163 -8.22 -8.22 -5.48
CA GLU A 163 -8.32 -9.40 -4.63
C GLU A 163 -7.47 -9.21 -3.36
N THR A 164 -7.90 -9.81 -2.26
CA THR A 164 -7.08 -9.92 -1.06
C THR A 164 -6.26 -11.19 -1.17
N VAL A 165 -4.95 -11.04 -1.36
CA VAL A 165 -4.01 -12.15 -1.51
C VAL A 165 -3.30 -12.39 -0.19
N VAL A 166 -3.25 -13.64 0.23
CA VAL A 166 -2.49 -14.11 1.41
C VAL A 166 -1.35 -15.00 0.91
N GLU A 167 -0.13 -14.55 1.14
CA GLU A 167 1.09 -15.14 0.62
C GLU A 167 2.04 -15.52 1.74
N THR A 168 2.88 -16.51 1.47
CA THR A 168 4.02 -16.88 2.31
C THR A 168 5.24 -16.06 1.93
N LYS A 169 6.26 -16.08 2.78
CA LYS A 169 7.55 -15.42 2.50
C LYS A 169 8.16 -15.90 1.19
N GLU A 170 8.14 -17.21 0.95
CA GLU A 170 8.75 -17.83 -0.24
C GLU A 170 8.05 -17.40 -1.54
N GLU A 171 6.72 -17.40 -1.55
CA GLU A 171 5.94 -16.93 -2.72
C GLU A 171 6.17 -15.46 -3.02
N ARG A 172 6.27 -14.65 -1.97
CA ARG A 172 6.51 -13.21 -2.11
C ARG A 172 7.89 -12.93 -2.68
N LEU A 173 8.92 -13.68 -2.24
CA LEU A 173 10.26 -13.63 -2.83
C LEU A 173 10.26 -14.11 -4.28
N ALA A 174 9.53 -15.19 -4.60
CA ALA A 174 9.42 -15.70 -5.97
C ALA A 174 8.77 -14.68 -6.92
N GLN A 175 7.88 -13.81 -6.41
CA GLN A 175 7.31 -12.68 -7.15
C GLN A 175 8.22 -11.44 -7.19
N GLY A 176 9.41 -11.49 -6.56
CA GLY A 176 10.31 -10.35 -6.47
C GLY A 176 9.82 -9.23 -5.56
N LYS A 177 8.85 -9.48 -4.68
CA LYS A 177 8.25 -8.46 -3.82
C LYS A 177 9.02 -8.29 -2.51
N PRO A 178 9.09 -7.08 -1.93
CA PRO A 178 9.69 -6.85 -0.63
C PRO A 178 9.04 -7.68 0.48
N VAL A 179 9.90 -8.24 1.32
CA VAL A 179 9.57 -9.07 2.49
C VAL A 179 9.91 -8.37 3.81
N GLY A 180 10.82 -7.38 3.76
CA GLY A 180 11.24 -6.59 4.91
C GLY A 180 12.09 -7.37 5.92
N GLN A 181 12.32 -6.76 7.08
CA GLN A 181 12.96 -7.44 8.20
C GLN A 181 11.98 -8.38 8.90
N ASP A 182 12.48 -9.54 9.31
CA ASP A 182 11.70 -10.50 10.09
C ASP A 182 11.48 -9.93 11.50
N VAL A 183 10.20 -9.82 11.88
CA VAL A 183 9.77 -9.26 13.16
C VAL A 183 8.80 -10.23 13.85
N PRO A 184 8.88 -10.38 15.18
CA PRO A 184 8.08 -11.35 15.94
C PRO A 184 6.66 -10.86 16.29
N TYR A 185 6.23 -9.73 15.74
CA TYR A 185 4.99 -9.06 16.12
C TYR A 185 3.75 -9.76 15.56
N ALA A 186 2.66 -9.72 16.32
CA ALA A 186 1.41 -10.35 15.96
C ALA A 186 0.78 -9.68 14.73
N ALA A 187 0.34 -10.50 13.76
CA ALA A 187 -0.46 -10.07 12.61
C ALA A 187 0.13 -8.87 11.82
N MET A 188 1.44 -8.86 11.59
CA MET A 188 2.11 -7.83 10.79
C MET A 188 1.57 -7.73 9.36
N GLY A 189 1.06 -8.84 8.82
CA GLY A 189 0.52 -8.89 7.46
C GLY A 189 1.56 -8.50 6.43
N GLY A 190 1.15 -7.67 5.47
CA GLY A 190 1.98 -7.20 4.37
C GLY A 190 2.94 -6.05 4.71
N LEU A 191 3.00 -5.56 5.95
CA LEU A 191 3.85 -4.41 6.30
C LEU A 191 5.34 -4.79 6.38
N THR A 192 6.17 -4.26 5.50
CA THR A 192 7.61 -4.59 5.41
C THR A 192 8.54 -3.45 5.81
N GLY A 193 8.01 -2.22 5.89
CA GLY A 193 8.73 -1.03 6.33
C GLY A 193 7.85 0.21 6.31
N PHE A 194 8.46 1.39 6.40
CA PHE A 194 7.72 2.66 6.38
C PHE A 194 7.02 2.92 5.04
N SER A 195 7.66 2.57 3.93
CA SER A 195 7.07 2.71 2.59
C SER A 195 5.77 1.93 2.44
N SER A 196 5.63 0.79 3.13
CA SER A 196 4.43 -0.06 3.09
C SER A 196 3.17 0.62 3.61
N LEU A 197 3.30 1.71 4.38
CA LEU A 197 2.16 2.49 4.87
C LEU A 197 1.52 3.34 3.77
N ALA A 198 2.29 3.71 2.74
CA ALA A 198 1.80 4.43 1.58
C ALA A 198 0.95 3.54 0.68
N GLU A 199 0.08 4.16 -0.12
CA GLU A 199 -0.71 3.44 -1.13
C GLU A 199 0.19 2.94 -2.27
N GLY A 200 -0.20 1.82 -2.90
CA GLY A 200 0.62 1.15 -3.92
C GLY A 200 1.09 2.07 -5.04
N TYR A 201 0.27 3.02 -5.50
CA TYR A 201 0.64 3.95 -6.56
C TYR A 201 1.77 4.93 -6.18
N MET A 202 1.98 5.16 -4.87
CA MET A 202 3.03 6.05 -4.35
C MET A 202 4.33 5.30 -4.04
N ARG A 203 4.31 3.97 -4.05
CA ARG A 203 5.45 3.14 -3.64
C ARG A 203 6.30 2.81 -4.85
N LEU A 204 7.57 3.19 -4.81
CA LEU A 204 8.55 2.89 -5.87
C LEU A 204 9.18 1.50 -5.73
N ASP A 205 8.81 0.73 -4.72
CA ASP A 205 9.22 -0.66 -4.58
C ASP A 205 8.44 -1.59 -5.54
N ASP A 206 8.94 -2.81 -5.73
CA ASP A 206 8.37 -3.79 -6.67
C ASP A 206 6.96 -4.29 -6.29
N SER A 207 6.47 -4.00 -5.08
CA SER A 207 5.06 -4.21 -4.74
C SER A 207 4.16 -3.02 -5.11
N GLY A 208 4.72 -1.88 -5.49
CA GLY A 208 4.01 -0.64 -5.83
C GLY A 208 3.99 -0.34 -7.33
N ILE A 209 4.17 0.93 -7.68
CA ILE A 209 4.33 1.39 -9.07
C ILE A 209 5.69 0.97 -9.67
N GLY A 210 6.64 0.59 -8.81
CA GLY A 210 8.00 0.26 -9.21
C GLY A 210 8.85 1.51 -9.48
N ALA A 211 10.16 1.31 -9.53
CA ALA A 211 11.07 2.37 -9.91
C ALA A 211 10.84 2.74 -11.39
N PRO A 212 10.87 4.04 -11.75
CA PRO A 212 10.88 4.43 -13.15
C PRO A 212 12.06 3.77 -13.87
N SER A 213 11.86 3.41 -15.14
CA SER A 213 12.91 2.74 -15.91
C SER A 213 14.15 3.64 -16.05
N ALA A 214 15.32 3.01 -16.15
CA ALA A 214 16.58 3.72 -16.36
C ALA A 214 16.52 4.62 -17.61
N GLU A 215 15.85 4.16 -18.67
CA GLU A 215 15.61 4.94 -19.89
C GLU A 215 14.87 6.26 -19.63
N VAL A 216 13.90 6.27 -18.70
CA VAL A 216 13.16 7.48 -18.33
C VAL A 216 14.02 8.41 -17.46
N LEU A 217 14.86 7.85 -16.59
CA LEU A 217 15.75 8.62 -15.73
C LEU A 217 16.94 9.22 -16.49
N GLU A 218 17.44 8.51 -17.49
CA GLU A 218 18.59 8.90 -18.33
C GLU A 218 18.16 9.69 -19.58
N ALA A 219 16.84 9.81 -19.83
CA ALA A 219 16.33 10.60 -20.93
C ALA A 219 16.81 12.06 -20.81
N PRO A 220 17.38 12.63 -21.88
CA PRO A 220 17.81 14.02 -21.86
C PRO A 220 16.60 14.93 -21.64
N ILE A 221 16.70 15.83 -20.66
CA ILE A 221 15.65 16.82 -20.40
C ILE A 221 15.45 17.65 -21.67
N THR A 222 14.27 17.53 -22.24
CA THR A 222 13.86 18.22 -23.46
C THR A 222 13.28 19.59 -23.13
N SER A 223 13.08 20.42 -24.15
CA SER A 223 12.38 21.69 -23.99
C SER A 223 10.92 21.52 -23.55
N MET A 224 10.34 20.32 -23.71
CA MET A 224 8.95 19.97 -23.36
C MET A 224 8.78 19.59 -21.88
N ASP A 225 9.87 19.32 -21.18
CA ASP A 225 9.86 18.93 -19.79
C ASP A 225 9.61 20.10 -18.84
N HIS A 226 9.16 19.79 -17.63
CA HIS A 226 8.79 20.79 -16.64
C HIS A 226 10.01 21.67 -16.29
N PRO A 227 9.87 23.01 -16.17
CA PRO A 227 11.00 23.90 -15.91
C PRO A 227 11.78 23.50 -14.65
N PHE A 228 11.09 22.98 -13.65
CA PHE A 228 11.68 22.39 -12.44
C PHE A 228 12.80 21.38 -12.72
N LEU A 229 12.65 20.50 -13.72
CA LEU A 229 13.68 19.51 -14.07
C LEU A 229 14.94 20.16 -14.63
N LYS A 230 14.82 21.31 -15.31
CA LYS A 230 15.95 22.06 -15.86
C LYS A 230 16.83 22.70 -14.78
N VAL A 231 16.27 23.02 -13.61
CA VAL A 231 17.01 23.65 -12.50
C VAL A 231 18.03 22.70 -11.88
N PHE A 232 17.82 21.38 -11.96
CA PHE A 232 18.74 20.38 -11.41
C PHE A 232 19.87 19.99 -12.38
N GLN A 233 19.88 20.51 -13.61
CA GLN A 233 21.02 20.41 -14.53
C GLN A 233 22.05 21.51 -14.22
N GLY A 234 22.72 21.42 -13.08
CA GLY A 234 23.99 22.14 -12.87
C GLY A 234 25.12 21.46 -13.68
N PRO A 235 26.21 22.18 -14.02
CA PRO A 235 27.26 21.66 -14.90
C PRO A 235 27.91 20.42 -14.28
N SER A 236 27.74 19.27 -14.93
CA SER A 236 28.39 18.01 -14.61
C SER A 236 29.90 18.13 -14.84
N SER A 237 30.64 18.41 -13.78
CA SER A 237 32.10 18.24 -13.73
C SER A 237 32.49 17.74 -12.35
N SER A 238 32.26 16.45 -12.09
CA SER A 238 33.23 15.55 -11.45
C SER A 238 32.54 14.24 -11.10
N ALA A 239 33.02 13.17 -11.72
CA ALA A 239 32.80 11.82 -11.24
C ALA A 239 33.40 11.69 -9.83
N GLN A 240 32.57 11.48 -8.82
CA GLN A 240 33.00 10.99 -7.51
C GLN A 240 32.07 9.85 -7.06
N THR A 241 32.56 8.64 -7.31
CA THR A 241 32.47 7.45 -6.45
C THR A 241 31.42 7.47 -5.34
N MET A 242 30.35 6.69 -5.51
CA MET A 242 29.44 6.35 -4.41
C MET A 242 30.13 5.37 -3.46
N SER A 243 30.70 5.88 -2.37
CA SER A 243 31.01 5.08 -1.18
C SER A 243 29.81 5.07 -0.23
N GLN A 244 29.59 3.91 0.36
CA GLN A 244 28.46 3.58 1.24
C GLN A 244 28.50 4.30 2.61
N ILE A 245 27.34 4.26 3.27
CA ILE A 245 27.06 4.26 4.72
C ILE A 245 26.47 5.55 5.34
N ALA A 246 25.22 5.36 5.81
CA ALA A 246 24.53 5.83 7.01
C ALA A 246 24.63 7.28 7.54
N GLY A 247 23.48 7.79 7.96
CA GLY A 247 23.34 8.55 9.20
C GLY A 247 23.36 10.07 9.07
N SER A 248 22.19 10.65 9.35
CA SER A 248 22.00 12.01 9.90
C SER A 248 22.52 13.23 9.12
N SER A 249 21.55 14.06 8.74
CA SER A 249 21.56 15.52 8.86
C SER A 249 22.35 16.35 7.85
N SER A 250 21.61 17.28 7.24
CA SER A 250 22.11 18.58 6.76
C SER A 250 22.97 18.58 5.49
N ALA A 251 22.37 18.20 4.36
CA ALA A 251 22.85 18.60 3.04
C ALA A 251 21.81 19.47 2.34
N THR A 252 21.58 20.68 2.85
CA THR A 252 21.08 21.77 2.00
C THR A 252 22.21 22.14 1.04
N GLY A 253 22.35 21.37 -0.04
CA GLY A 253 23.06 21.84 -1.21
C GLY A 253 22.38 23.13 -1.64
N GLN A 254 23.12 24.25 -1.60
CA GLN A 254 22.63 25.53 -2.08
C GLN A 254 22.31 25.38 -3.56
N VAL A 255 21.05 25.05 -3.87
CA VAL A 255 20.49 25.22 -5.19
C VAL A 255 20.55 26.72 -5.43
N SER A 256 21.40 27.15 -6.36
CA SER A 256 21.40 28.53 -6.82
C SER A 256 19.97 28.84 -7.25
N HIS A 257 19.27 29.67 -6.47
CA HIS A 257 18.02 30.30 -6.91
C HIS A 257 18.37 31.17 -8.12
N GLY A 258 18.41 30.56 -9.30
CA GLY A 258 18.13 31.28 -10.53
C GLY A 258 16.71 31.76 -10.35
N LYS A 259 16.54 33.04 -9.99
CA LYS A 259 15.24 33.69 -9.91
C LYS A 259 14.66 33.73 -11.33
N GLN A 260 14.02 32.65 -11.77
CA GLN A 260 13.05 32.75 -12.84
C GLN A 260 11.95 33.66 -12.30
N SER A 261 11.64 34.73 -13.03
CA SER A 261 10.62 35.67 -12.61
C SER A 261 9.25 35.03 -12.81
N GLU A 262 8.24 35.43 -12.02
CA GLU A 262 6.85 34.96 -12.23
C GLU A 262 6.36 35.20 -13.67
N ALA A 263 6.91 36.22 -14.33
CA ALA A 263 6.66 36.51 -15.74
C ALA A 263 7.23 35.43 -16.69
N ASP A 264 8.40 34.87 -16.38
CA ASP A 264 9.01 33.79 -17.16
C ASP A 264 8.21 32.48 -17.02
N ASP A 265 7.71 32.19 -15.82
CA ASP A 265 6.84 31.04 -15.56
C ASP A 265 5.50 31.18 -16.28
N MET A 266 4.87 32.36 -16.20
CA MET A 266 3.63 32.64 -16.95
C MET A 266 3.83 32.49 -18.46
N ALA A 267 4.93 33.02 -19.02
CA ALA A 267 5.24 32.89 -20.44
C ALA A 267 5.47 31.42 -20.86
N TYR A 268 6.09 30.61 -19.98
CA TYR A 268 6.26 29.18 -20.22
C TYR A 268 4.91 28.45 -20.29
N PHE A 269 4.01 28.67 -19.33
CA PHE A 269 2.69 28.03 -19.32
C PHE A 269 1.83 28.47 -20.50
N GLU A 270 1.88 29.76 -20.87
CA GLU A 270 1.14 30.28 -22.01
C GLU A 270 1.63 29.68 -23.34
N LYS A 271 2.94 29.59 -23.55
CA LYS A 271 3.52 28.95 -24.75
C LYS A 271 3.07 27.49 -24.87
N ARG A 272 3.07 26.74 -23.77
CA ARG A 272 2.62 25.33 -23.73
C ARG A 272 1.13 25.20 -24.02
N TYR A 273 0.31 26.12 -23.52
CA TYR A 273 -1.12 26.16 -23.82
C TYR A 273 -1.36 26.39 -25.32
N GLN A 274 -0.66 27.36 -25.92
CA GLN A 274 -0.75 27.66 -27.35
C GLN A 274 -0.27 26.48 -28.23
N GLU A 275 0.82 25.79 -27.84
CA GLU A 275 1.32 24.61 -28.56
C GLU A 275 0.32 23.45 -28.49
N ARG A 276 -0.32 23.21 -27.34
CA ARG A 276 -1.39 22.20 -27.20
C ARG A 276 -2.57 22.51 -28.11
N LEU A 277 -3.01 23.77 -28.16
CA LEU A 277 -4.07 24.21 -29.08
C LEU A 277 -3.67 24.03 -30.55
N LYS A 278 -2.40 24.28 -30.90
CA LYS A 278 -1.88 24.06 -32.27
C LYS A 278 -1.88 22.57 -32.62
N MET A 279 -1.44 21.70 -31.71
CA MET A 279 -1.47 20.25 -31.93
C MET A 279 -2.90 19.71 -32.03
N GLU A 280 -3.82 20.18 -31.20
CA GLU A 280 -5.24 19.80 -31.27
C GLU A 280 -5.89 20.25 -32.59
N LYS A 281 -5.58 21.47 -33.04
CA LYS A 281 -6.03 21.96 -34.37
C LYS A 281 -5.41 21.15 -35.51
N ALA A 282 -4.14 20.78 -35.42
CA ALA A 282 -3.47 19.96 -36.43
C ALA A 282 -4.03 18.54 -36.47
N ALA A 283 -4.34 17.94 -35.32
CA ALA A 283 -5.01 16.64 -35.21
C ALA A 283 -6.41 16.68 -35.83
N LYS A 284 -7.24 17.67 -35.47
CA LYS A 284 -8.57 17.89 -36.08
C LYS A 284 -8.49 18.12 -37.59
N ARG A 285 -7.43 18.76 -38.09
CA ARG A 285 -7.22 18.96 -39.53
C ARG A 285 -6.80 17.67 -40.24
N LYS A 286 -6.02 16.81 -39.58
CA LYS A 286 -5.67 15.47 -40.09
C LYS A 286 -6.87 14.52 -40.10
N GLU A 287 -7.75 14.59 -39.09
CA GLU A 287 -9.01 13.84 -39.07
C GLU A 287 -9.97 14.28 -40.18
N ARG A 288 -9.99 15.58 -40.51
CA ARG A 288 -10.80 16.12 -41.61
C ARG A 288 -10.27 15.82 -43.02
N ASN A 289 -8.96 15.53 -43.15
CA ASN A 289 -8.32 15.19 -44.43
C ASN A 289 -7.51 13.89 -44.29
N PRO A 290 -8.18 12.72 -44.26
CA PRO A 290 -7.48 11.45 -44.32
C PRO A 290 -6.79 11.32 -45.69
N VAL A 291 -5.45 11.19 -45.67
CA VAL A 291 -4.67 10.94 -46.90
C VAL A 291 -5.09 9.58 -47.46
N PRO A 292 -5.46 9.46 -48.74
CA PRO A 292 -5.81 8.17 -49.32
C PRO A 292 -4.57 7.28 -49.36
N SER A 293 -4.63 6.15 -48.64
CA SER A 293 -3.62 5.11 -48.66
C SER A 293 -3.47 4.55 -50.08
N LYS A 294 -2.35 4.84 -50.74
CA LYS A 294 -1.93 4.07 -51.91
C LYS A 294 -1.62 2.65 -51.44
N LYS A 295 -2.50 1.71 -51.79
CA LYS A 295 -2.26 0.25 -51.76
C LYS A 295 -1.77 -0.20 -53.16
N PRO A 296 -1.12 -1.38 -53.22
CA PRO A 296 0.17 -1.60 -53.89
C PRO A 296 0.12 -1.58 -55.42
#